data_AF-A0A411WFN7-F1
#
_entry.id   AF-A0A411WFN7-F1
#
_cell.length_a   1.000
_cell.length_b   1.000
_cell.length_c   1.000
_cell.angle_alpha   90.00
_cell.angle_beta   90.00
_cell.angle_gamma   90.00
#
_symmetry.space_group_name_H-M   'P 1'
#
loop_
_entity.id
_entity.type
_entity.pdbx_description
1 polymer ?
#
loop_
_entity_poly.entity_id
_entity_poly.type
_entity_poly.pdbx_seq_one_letter_code
_entity_poly.pdbx_strand_id
1 'polypeptide(L)'
;MKTGLFLLLIFICSGAWANCDDTSPDLANMLSHPIGSKEIIAVVKGSIHPEFDAEGQVYVDYFDITQSYGLTIPNGRYLLKVNRNWGNECHFYAEDVKLHEQGDGEGTIYLALSRIYGRTLVMPEGTGFGLSLNNNMVIYRTDDREVKQIEQRLFERHVLKGIPTRFWQRLKDND
;
A
#
# COMPACT_ATOMS: atom_id res chain seq x y z
N MET A 1 10.94 -2.00 68.73
CA MET A 1 11.19 -2.75 67.48
C MET A 1 9.91 -2.63 66.66
N LYS A 2 9.76 -1.60 65.81
CA LYS A 2 10.19 -1.47 64.40
C LYS A 2 9.68 -2.60 63.49
N THR A 3 9.04 -2.17 62.39
CA THR A 3 8.64 -2.86 61.16
C THR A 3 7.33 -3.66 61.21
N GLY A 4 6.43 -3.60 60.22
CA GLY A 4 6.56 -3.00 58.89
C GLY A 4 5.19 -2.71 58.28
N LEU A 5 5.10 -1.53 57.68
CA LEU A 5 4.00 -1.09 56.83
C LEU A 5 3.99 -1.98 55.58
N PHE A 6 2.92 -2.74 55.35
CA PHE A 6 2.73 -3.53 54.14
C PHE A 6 2.47 -2.56 52.97
N LEU A 7 3.51 -2.29 52.18
CA LEU A 7 3.41 -1.54 50.93
C LEU A 7 2.77 -2.43 49.85
N LEU A 8 1.48 -2.21 49.62
CA LEU A 8 0.72 -2.73 48.49
C LEU A 8 1.24 -2.04 47.21
N LEU A 9 2.22 -2.65 46.55
CA LEU A 9 2.64 -2.28 45.20
C LEU A 9 1.61 -2.85 44.20
N ILE A 10 0.53 -2.10 43.99
CA ILE A 10 -0.34 -2.30 42.82
C ILE A 10 0.46 -1.79 41.62
N PHE A 11 1.10 -2.73 40.91
CA PHE A 11 1.60 -2.48 39.56
C PHE A 11 0.41 -2.14 38.68
N ILE A 12 0.20 -0.84 38.46
CA ILE A 12 -0.68 -0.35 37.40
C ILE A 12 0.08 -0.66 36.11
N CYS A 13 -0.14 -1.86 35.57
CA CYS A 13 0.14 -2.14 34.17
C CYS A 13 -0.84 -1.28 33.36
N SER A 14 -0.45 -0.03 33.11
CA SER A 14 -1.03 0.79 32.06
C SER A 14 -0.74 0.05 30.76
N GLY A 15 -1.68 -0.80 30.34
CA GLY A 15 -1.71 -1.29 28.98
C GLY A 15 -1.74 -0.06 28.10
N ALA A 16 -0.61 0.26 27.46
CA ALA A 16 -0.62 1.09 26.28
C ALA A 16 -1.38 0.26 25.24
N TRP A 17 -2.71 0.38 25.24
CA TRP A 17 -3.51 -0.06 24.12
C TRP A 17 -2.93 0.70 22.94
N ALA A 18 -2.34 -0.04 21.99
CA ALA A 18 -1.93 0.53 20.73
C ALA A 18 -3.15 1.25 20.19
N ASN A 19 -3.08 2.59 20.15
CA ASN A 19 -4.12 3.40 19.57
C ASN A 19 -4.05 3.09 18.07
N CYS A 20 -4.88 2.14 17.66
CA CYS A 20 -4.98 1.75 16.27
C CYS A 20 -5.68 2.90 15.56
N ASP A 21 -5.05 3.37 14.50
CA ASP A 21 -5.52 4.54 13.77
C ASP A 21 -6.59 4.06 12.79
N ASP A 22 -7.87 4.24 13.18
CA ASP A 22 -9.09 3.77 12.49
C ASP A 22 -9.28 4.34 11.05
N THR A 23 -8.25 5.00 10.49
CA THR A 23 -8.31 5.57 9.14
C THR A 23 -7.76 4.60 8.10
N SER A 24 -8.63 4.22 7.16
CA SER A 24 -8.23 3.47 5.97
C SER A 24 -7.03 4.15 5.28
N PRO A 25 -5.97 3.40 4.94
CA PRO A 25 -4.73 3.97 4.43
C PRO A 25 -4.94 4.67 3.08
N ASP A 26 -4.82 6.00 3.07
CA ASP A 26 -4.80 6.82 1.85
C ASP A 26 -3.42 6.75 1.18
N LEU A 27 -3.32 6.06 0.03
CA LEU A 27 -2.06 5.90 -0.70
C LEU A 27 -1.41 7.24 -1.06
N ALA A 28 -2.18 8.28 -1.37
CA ALA A 28 -1.63 9.60 -1.66
C ALA A 28 -0.97 10.23 -0.42
N ASN A 29 -1.53 9.98 0.77
CA ASN A 29 -0.93 10.39 2.04
C ASN A 29 0.33 9.56 2.37
N MET A 30 0.28 8.24 2.15
CA MET A 30 1.47 7.38 2.34
C MET A 30 2.62 7.83 1.44
N LEU A 31 2.37 8.09 0.16
CA LEU A 31 3.35 8.58 -0.81
C LEU A 31 3.76 10.04 -0.60
N SER A 32 3.15 10.77 0.34
CA SER A 32 3.62 12.11 0.73
C SER A 32 4.91 12.07 1.56
N HIS A 33 5.25 10.91 2.10
CA HIS A 33 6.47 10.66 2.84
C HIS A 33 7.56 10.08 1.92
N PRO A 34 8.85 10.31 2.22
CA PRO A 34 9.94 9.65 1.50
C PRO A 34 9.83 8.12 1.54
N ILE A 35 10.16 7.45 0.44
CA ILE A 35 10.18 5.97 0.41
C ILE A 35 11.17 5.45 1.47
N GLY A 36 10.75 4.41 2.20
CA GLY A 36 11.51 3.79 3.28
C GLY A 36 11.39 4.48 4.65
N SER A 37 10.68 5.60 4.74
CA SER A 37 10.44 6.29 6.03
C SER A 37 9.20 5.78 6.78
N LYS A 38 8.31 5.05 6.09
CA LYS A 38 7.05 4.48 6.57
C LYS A 38 6.87 3.08 5.98
N GLU A 39 5.65 2.61 5.82
CA GLU A 39 5.33 1.28 5.31
C GLU A 39 5.79 1.04 3.85
N ILE A 40 5.81 2.07 3.00
CA ILE A 40 6.20 1.93 1.60
C ILE A 40 7.72 1.89 1.46
N ILE A 41 8.25 0.78 0.95
CA ILE A 41 9.68 0.55 0.71
C ILE A 41 10.09 0.74 -0.75
N ALA A 42 9.14 0.68 -1.69
CA ALA A 42 9.37 0.90 -3.11
C ALA A 42 8.07 1.25 -3.84
N VAL A 43 8.22 1.84 -5.03
CA VAL A 43 7.13 1.96 -6.01
C VAL A 43 7.60 1.31 -7.31
N VAL A 44 6.73 0.56 -7.96
CA VAL A 44 7.03 -0.09 -9.26
C VAL A 44 6.02 0.35 -10.31
N LYS A 45 6.45 0.40 -11.56
CA LYS A 45 5.63 0.73 -12.72
C LYS A 45 5.58 -0.47 -13.66
N GLY A 46 4.39 -0.78 -14.18
CA GLY A 46 4.17 -1.98 -14.95
C GLY A 46 2.70 -2.21 -15.28
N SER A 47 2.32 -3.46 -15.52
CA SER A 47 0.96 -3.88 -15.84
C SER A 47 0.57 -5.14 -15.06
N ILE A 48 -0.73 -5.24 -14.75
CA ILE A 48 -1.32 -6.45 -14.14
C ILE A 48 -1.54 -7.49 -15.26
N HIS A 49 -1.19 -8.74 -14.95
CA HIS A 49 -1.39 -9.90 -15.80
C HIS A 49 -2.07 -11.00 -14.97
N PRO A 50 -3.38 -11.19 -15.13
CA PRO A 50 -4.09 -12.26 -14.44
C PRO A 50 -3.69 -13.62 -14.99
N GLU A 51 -3.44 -14.58 -14.11
CA GLU A 51 -3.20 -15.98 -14.47
C GLU A 51 -4.12 -16.90 -13.68
N PHE A 52 -4.59 -17.98 -14.31
CA PHE A 52 -5.45 -18.96 -13.65
C PHE A 52 -4.61 -19.93 -12.83
N ASP A 53 -4.81 -19.91 -11.52
CA ASP A 53 -4.28 -20.92 -10.60
C ASP A 53 -5.22 -22.13 -10.59
N ALA A 54 -4.76 -23.23 -11.18
CA ALA A 54 -5.52 -24.48 -11.26
C ALA A 54 -5.68 -25.19 -9.91
N GLU A 55 -4.76 -24.99 -8.97
CA GLU A 55 -4.80 -25.61 -7.64
C GLU A 55 -5.82 -24.90 -6.76
N GLY A 56 -5.82 -23.57 -6.79
CA GLY A 56 -6.80 -22.73 -6.10
C GLY A 56 -8.14 -22.58 -6.83
N GLN A 57 -8.22 -22.95 -8.11
CA GLN A 57 -9.36 -22.70 -9.01
C GLN A 57 -9.77 -21.22 -9.08
N VAL A 58 -8.80 -20.31 -9.05
CA VAL A 58 -9.00 -18.86 -9.01
C VAL A 58 -8.05 -18.14 -9.97
N TYR A 59 -8.41 -16.94 -10.42
CA TYR A 59 -7.47 -16.05 -11.10
C TYR A 59 -6.70 -15.23 -10.07
N VAL A 60 -5.38 -15.20 -10.21
CA VAL A 60 -4.47 -14.45 -9.35
C VAL A 60 -3.71 -13.43 -10.18
N ASP A 61 -3.40 -12.29 -9.58
CA ASP A 61 -2.70 -11.22 -10.27
C ASP A 61 -1.18 -11.41 -10.21
N TYR A 62 -0.55 -11.35 -11.38
CA TYR A 62 0.87 -11.10 -11.53
C TYR A 62 1.11 -9.66 -11.99
N PHE A 63 2.32 -9.17 -11.74
CA PHE A 63 2.74 -7.83 -12.15
C PHE A 63 4.03 -7.88 -12.96
N ASP A 64 3.99 -7.30 -14.15
CA ASP A 64 5.14 -7.18 -15.04
C ASP A 64 5.84 -5.84 -14.81
N ILE A 65 6.92 -5.86 -14.03
CA ILE A 65 7.70 -4.67 -13.71
C ILE A 65 8.49 -4.21 -14.95
N THR A 66 8.34 -2.94 -15.27
CA THR A 66 9.13 -2.23 -16.28
C THR A 66 10.10 -1.22 -15.68
N GLN A 67 9.78 -0.69 -14.50
CA GLN A 67 10.60 0.30 -13.79
C GLN A 67 10.33 0.23 -12.28
N SER A 68 11.36 0.54 -11.48
CA SER A 68 11.28 0.59 -10.02
C SER A 68 11.84 1.91 -9.47
N TYR A 69 11.30 2.34 -8.33
CA TYR A 69 11.67 3.53 -7.58
C TYR A 69 11.90 3.15 -6.11
N GLY A 70 13.03 3.57 -5.53
CA GLY A 70 13.40 3.29 -4.14
C GLY A 70 14.36 2.10 -4.07
N LEU A 71 13.81 0.89 -4.08
CA LEU A 71 14.60 -0.34 -4.19
C LEU A 71 14.81 -0.72 -5.66
N THR A 72 16.02 -1.17 -5.99
CA THR A 72 16.31 -1.74 -7.31
C THR A 72 15.66 -3.11 -7.43
N ILE A 73 14.58 -3.18 -8.19
CA ILE A 73 13.86 -4.42 -8.47
C ILE A 73 14.02 -4.75 -9.96
N PRO A 74 14.53 -5.94 -10.33
CA PRO A 74 14.71 -6.33 -11.72
C PRO A 74 13.38 -6.38 -12.47
N ASN A 75 13.41 -6.03 -13.75
CA ASN A 75 12.26 -6.17 -14.63
C ASN A 75 11.84 -7.64 -14.76
N GLY A 76 10.54 -7.85 -14.99
CA GLY A 76 9.95 -9.18 -15.17
C GLY A 76 8.68 -9.37 -14.35
N ARG A 77 8.18 -10.61 -14.37
CA ARG A 77 6.92 -11.00 -13.76
C ARG A 77 7.07 -11.38 -12.28
N TYR A 78 6.16 -10.91 -11.46
CA TYR A 78 6.10 -11.19 -10.01
C TYR A 78 4.67 -11.48 -9.57
N LEU A 79 4.49 -12.40 -8.63
CA LEU A 79 3.19 -12.63 -7.98
C LEU A 79 2.82 -11.43 -7.11
N LEU A 80 1.57 -10.97 -7.19
CA LEU A 80 1.04 -9.96 -6.28
C LEU A 80 0.41 -10.57 -5.04
N LYS A 81 0.72 -9.98 -3.90
CA LYS A 81 0.06 -10.22 -2.62
C LYS A 81 -0.36 -8.91 -1.97
N VAL A 82 -1.32 -9.00 -1.05
CA VAL A 82 -1.75 -7.89 -0.20
C VAL A 82 -1.45 -8.26 1.25
N ASN A 83 -0.80 -7.35 1.97
CA ASN A 83 -0.66 -7.44 3.42
C ASN A 83 -2.04 -7.22 4.04
N ARG A 84 -2.58 -8.18 4.79
CA ARG A 84 -3.87 -8.06 5.47
C ARG A 84 -3.70 -7.83 6.96
N ASN A 85 -4.53 -6.97 7.53
CA ASN A 85 -4.69 -6.84 8.97
C ASN A 85 -5.87 -7.72 9.44
N TRP A 86 -5.66 -8.57 10.46
CA TRP A 86 -6.74 -9.37 11.07
C TRP A 86 -7.21 -8.74 12.39
N GLY A 87 -8.51 -8.42 12.48
CA GLY A 87 -9.16 -7.81 13.65
C GLY A 87 -9.32 -6.29 13.52
N ASN A 88 -9.90 -5.64 14.54
CA ASN A 88 -9.90 -4.17 14.67
C ASN A 88 -8.44 -3.67 14.81
N GLU A 89 -7.73 -3.65 13.69
CA GLU A 89 -6.48 -2.92 13.46
C GLU A 89 -5.27 -3.32 14.33
N CYS A 90 -5.30 -4.52 14.90
CA CYS A 90 -4.10 -5.14 15.45
C CYS A 90 -3.36 -5.88 14.33
N HIS A 91 -2.15 -5.40 13.98
CA HIS A 91 -1.30 -5.98 12.94
C HIS A 91 -0.86 -7.42 13.27
N PHE A 92 -1.70 -8.40 12.97
CA PHE A 92 -1.23 -9.76 12.70
C PHE A 92 -0.83 -9.82 11.24
N TYR A 93 0.47 -10.01 11.00
CA TYR A 93 1.03 -10.14 9.66
C TYR A 93 0.44 -11.36 8.96
N ALA A 94 -0.36 -11.12 7.92
CA ALA A 94 -0.85 -12.11 6.98
C ALA A 94 -0.70 -11.56 5.56
N GLU A 95 -0.33 -12.41 4.61
CA GLU A 95 -0.25 -12.03 3.20
C GLU A 95 -1.10 -12.98 2.37
N ASP A 96 -2.16 -12.43 1.78
CA ASP A 96 -3.02 -13.17 0.88
C ASP A 96 -2.63 -12.90 -0.57
N VAL A 97 -2.80 -13.91 -1.42
CA VAL A 97 -2.64 -13.74 -2.87
C VAL A 97 -3.69 -12.73 -3.34
N LYS A 98 -3.27 -11.75 -4.16
CA LYS A 98 -4.22 -10.81 -4.78
C LYS A 98 -5.02 -11.58 -5.83
N LEU A 99 -6.30 -11.79 -5.52
CA LEU A 99 -7.26 -12.34 -6.47
C LEU A 99 -7.59 -11.28 -7.52
N HIS A 100 -7.71 -11.75 -8.77
CA HIS A 100 -8.14 -10.92 -9.87
C HIS A 100 -9.62 -10.56 -9.71
N GLU A 101 -9.92 -9.27 -9.71
CA GLU A 101 -11.26 -8.69 -9.61
C GLU A 101 -11.61 -7.92 -10.89
N GLN A 102 -12.90 -7.94 -11.24
CA GLN A 102 -13.38 -7.26 -12.44
C GLN A 102 -13.22 -5.74 -12.27
N GLY A 103 -12.30 -5.13 -13.04
CA GLY A 103 -11.96 -3.70 -12.91
C GLY A 103 -10.57 -3.44 -12.32
N ASP A 104 -9.77 -4.48 -12.06
CA ASP A 104 -8.33 -4.32 -11.81
C ASP A 104 -7.69 -3.46 -12.93
N GLY A 105 -6.76 -2.59 -12.55
CA GLY A 105 -6.25 -1.53 -13.43
C GLY A 105 -5.71 -2.05 -14.76
N GLU A 106 -6.41 -1.74 -15.86
CA GLU A 106 -5.92 -2.00 -17.21
C GLU A 106 -4.82 -0.98 -17.60
N GLY A 107 -3.82 -1.46 -18.34
CA GLY A 107 -2.73 -0.63 -18.87
C GLY A 107 -1.57 -0.45 -17.89
N THR A 108 -0.93 0.71 -17.94
CA THR A 108 0.22 1.00 -17.07
C THR A 108 -0.26 1.51 -15.72
N ILE A 109 0.24 0.92 -14.64
CA ILE A 109 -0.04 1.33 -13.27
C ILE A 109 1.24 1.47 -12.45
N TYR A 110 1.15 2.20 -11.34
CA TYR A 110 2.15 2.25 -10.29
C TYR A 110 1.63 1.53 -9.05
N LEU A 111 2.41 0.59 -8.53
CA LEU A 111 2.11 -0.10 -7.27
C LEU A 111 3.10 0.33 -6.19
N ALA A 112 2.57 0.70 -5.03
CA ALA A 112 3.38 0.88 -3.84
C ALA A 112 3.56 -0.47 -3.12
N LEU A 113 4.78 -0.72 -2.65
CA LEU A 113 5.16 -1.97 -2.05
C LEU A 113 5.55 -1.78 -0.59
N SER A 114 5.04 -2.63 0.29
CA SER A 114 5.49 -2.75 1.68
C SER A 114 6.59 -3.78 1.86
N ARG A 115 6.65 -4.79 0.97
CA ARG A 115 7.65 -5.86 0.99
C ARG A 115 7.90 -6.43 -0.40
N ILE A 116 9.10 -7.00 -0.56
CA ILE A 116 9.48 -7.83 -1.70
C ILE A 116 10.30 -9.02 -1.21
N TYR A 117 10.02 -10.21 -1.72
CA TYR A 117 10.85 -11.39 -1.49
C TYR A 117 10.72 -12.36 -2.68
N GLY A 118 11.86 -12.90 -3.14
CA GLY A 118 11.88 -13.76 -4.32
C GLY A 118 11.22 -13.10 -5.54
N ARG A 119 10.19 -13.76 -6.09
CA ARG A 119 9.35 -13.26 -7.19
C ARG A 119 7.96 -12.82 -6.70
N THR A 120 7.87 -12.30 -5.49
CA THR A 120 6.62 -11.83 -4.89
C THR A 120 6.72 -10.35 -4.48
N LEU A 121 5.73 -9.57 -4.88
CA LEU A 121 5.53 -8.19 -4.45
C LEU A 121 4.35 -8.14 -3.48
N VAL A 122 4.51 -7.39 -2.40
CA VAL A 122 3.48 -7.24 -1.37
C VAL A 122 3.04 -5.78 -1.32
N MET A 123 1.77 -5.56 -1.57
CA MET A 123 1.12 -4.25 -1.46
C MET A 123 0.60 -4.05 -0.02
N PRO A 124 0.63 -2.83 0.53
CA PRO A 124 -0.11 -2.52 1.74
C PRO A 124 -1.62 -2.75 1.55
N GLU A 125 -2.34 -3.01 2.64
CA GLU A 125 -3.81 -3.04 2.60
C GLU A 125 -4.36 -1.67 2.20
N GLY A 126 -5.55 -1.63 1.59
CA GLY A 126 -6.25 -0.37 1.27
C GLY A 126 -5.61 0.50 0.18
N THR A 127 -4.49 0.09 -0.44
CA THR A 127 -3.91 0.83 -1.57
C THR A 127 -4.62 0.60 -2.91
N GLY A 128 -5.72 -0.16 -2.90
CA GLY A 128 -6.54 -0.50 -4.07
C GLY A 128 -5.73 -1.16 -5.20
N PHE A 129 -6.09 -0.84 -6.45
CA PHE A 129 -5.40 -1.28 -7.68
C PHE A 129 -4.14 -0.45 -8.00
N GLY A 130 -3.63 0.29 -7.01
CA GLY A 130 -2.56 1.27 -7.19
C GLY A 130 -2.98 2.50 -7.97
N LEU A 131 -2.04 3.09 -8.71
CA LEU A 131 -2.22 4.35 -9.42
C LEU A 131 -2.18 4.13 -10.93
N SER A 132 -3.29 4.35 -11.63
CA SER A 132 -3.34 4.16 -13.08
C SER A 132 -2.67 5.32 -13.83
N LEU A 133 -2.00 5.02 -14.94
CA LEU A 133 -1.43 6.02 -15.84
C LEU A 133 -2.32 6.18 -17.08
N ASN A 134 -2.89 7.37 -17.26
CA ASN A 134 -3.70 7.71 -18.43
C ASN A 134 -3.33 9.12 -18.92
N ASN A 135 -3.05 9.28 -20.22
CA ASN A 135 -2.75 10.58 -20.83
C ASN A 135 -1.71 11.43 -20.06
N ASN A 136 -0.61 10.81 -19.62
CA ASN A 136 0.45 11.42 -18.79
C ASN A 136 -0.02 11.90 -17.39
N MET A 137 -1.18 11.45 -16.93
CA MET A 137 -1.70 11.70 -15.59
C MET A 137 -1.70 10.39 -14.80
N VAL A 138 -1.13 10.44 -13.60
CA VAL A 138 -1.22 9.38 -12.59
C VAL A 138 -2.50 9.62 -11.80
N ILE A 139 -3.41 8.66 -11.86
CA ILE A 139 -4.76 8.74 -11.34
C ILE A 139 -4.89 7.73 -10.20
N TYR A 140 -5.23 8.23 -9.02
CA TYR A 140 -5.61 7.46 -7.86
C TYR A 140 -7.13 7.53 -7.69
N ARG A 141 -7.77 6.37 -7.54
CA ARG A 141 -9.18 6.28 -7.14
C ARG A 141 -9.21 5.69 -5.75
N THR A 142 -9.71 6.45 -4.79
CA THR A 142 -9.94 5.99 -3.42
C THR A 142 -11.28 5.23 -3.35
N ASP A 143 -11.45 4.45 -2.28
CA ASP A 143 -12.66 3.64 -2.08
C ASP A 143 -13.94 4.50 -1.93
N ASP A 144 -13.80 5.73 -1.45
CA ASP A 144 -14.87 6.74 -1.39
C ASP A 144 -15.19 7.40 -2.74
N ARG A 145 -14.62 6.86 -3.82
CA ARG A 145 -14.73 7.33 -5.22
C ARG A 145 -14.08 8.70 -5.47
N GLU A 146 -13.36 9.29 -4.52
CA GLU A 146 -12.56 10.49 -4.81
C GLU A 146 -11.48 10.14 -5.85
N VAL A 147 -11.42 10.91 -6.93
CA VAL A 147 -10.38 10.74 -7.95
C VAL A 147 -9.34 11.84 -7.80
N LYS A 148 -8.12 11.45 -7.40
CA LYS A 148 -6.96 12.34 -7.31
C LYS A 148 -6.06 12.10 -8.52
N GLN A 149 -5.49 13.16 -9.08
CA GLN A 149 -4.55 13.06 -10.20
C GLN A 149 -3.32 13.95 -10.04
N ILE A 150 -2.21 13.54 -10.64
CA ILE A 150 -0.96 14.29 -10.70
C ILE A 150 -0.26 14.02 -12.05
N GLU A 151 0.40 15.02 -12.62
CA GLU A 151 1.19 14.81 -13.84
C GLU A 151 2.29 13.75 -13.60
N GLN A 152 2.43 12.80 -14.54
CA GLN A 152 3.40 11.71 -14.46
C GLN A 152 4.82 12.21 -14.18
N ARG A 153 5.27 13.25 -14.87
CA ARG A 153 6.61 13.80 -14.67
C ARG A 153 6.81 14.36 -13.27
N LEU A 154 5.78 14.95 -12.68
CA LEU A 154 5.81 15.46 -11.30
C LEU A 154 5.80 14.31 -10.30
N PHE A 155 4.98 13.28 -10.55
CA PHE A 155 4.94 12.06 -9.75
C PHE A 155 6.31 11.38 -9.70
N GLU A 156 6.86 11.00 -10.86
CA GLU A 156 8.12 10.25 -10.95
C GLU A 156 9.31 11.05 -10.38
N ARG A 157 9.27 12.39 -10.44
CA ARG A 157 10.30 13.26 -9.84
C ARG A 157 10.27 13.25 -8.32
N HIS A 158 9.09 13.10 -7.71
CA HIS A 158 8.91 13.25 -6.26
C HIS A 158 8.67 11.93 -5.53
N VAL A 159 8.35 10.85 -6.24
CA VAL A 159 7.97 9.57 -5.62
C VAL A 159 9.01 9.08 -4.61
N LEU A 160 10.31 9.29 -4.85
CA LEU A 160 11.37 8.92 -3.89
C LEU A 160 11.41 9.80 -2.63
N LYS A 161 11.12 11.08 -2.78
CA LYS A 161 11.30 12.11 -1.73
C LYS A 161 10.02 12.39 -0.94
N GLY A 162 8.91 11.80 -1.35
CA GLY A 162 7.57 12.17 -0.90
C GLY A 162 6.94 13.18 -1.86
N ILE A 163 5.69 12.92 -2.23
CA ILE A 163 4.88 13.74 -3.13
C ILE A 163 4.09 14.74 -2.29
N PRO A 164 4.38 16.04 -2.37
CA PRO A 164 3.59 17.05 -1.67
C PRO A 164 2.09 16.90 -1.98
N THR A 165 1.26 16.84 -0.94
CA THR A 165 -0.21 16.63 -1.08
C THR A 165 -0.86 17.66 -2.02
N ARG A 166 -0.37 18.89 -2.02
CA ARG A 166 -0.80 19.98 -2.93
C ARG A 166 -0.59 19.71 -4.42
N PHE A 167 0.23 18.73 -4.81
CA PHE A 167 0.41 18.36 -6.22
C PHE A 167 -0.71 17.45 -6.73
N TRP A 168 -1.44 16.80 -5.84
CA TRP A 168 -2.63 16.06 -6.19
C TRP A 168 -3.78 17.02 -6.45
N GLN A 169 -4.41 16.87 -7.60
CA GLN A 169 -5.60 17.60 -8.01
C GLN A 169 -6.81 16.69 -7.84
N ARG A 170 -7.87 17.19 -7.21
CA ARG A 170 -9.15 16.50 -7.20
C ARG A 170 -9.85 16.68 -8.54
N LEU A 171 -10.20 15.58 -9.19
CA LEU A 171 -11.19 15.59 -10.24
C LEU A 171 -12.55 15.78 -9.56
N LYS A 172 -13.23 16.88 -9.87
CA LYS A 172 -14.64 17.00 -9.56
C LYS A 172 -15.39 16.15 -10.58
N ASP A 173 -16.28 15.29 -10.11
CA ASP A 173 -17.24 14.63 -10.98
C ASP A 173 -18.03 15.73 -11.70
N ASN A 174 -17.97 15.72 -13.03
CA ASN A 174 -19.00 16.38 -13.82
C ASN A 174 -20.18 15.42 -13.82
N ASP A 175 -21.17 15.68 -12.97
CA ASP A 175 -22.50 15.07 -13.05
C ASP A 175 -23.11 15.23 -14.46
#